data_AF-A0A7W8YBH9-F1
#
_entry.id   AF-A0A7W8YBH9-F1
#
_cell.length_a   1.000
_cell.length_b   1.000
_cell.length_c   1.000
_cell.angle_alpha   90.00
_cell.angle_beta   90.00
_cell.angle_gamma   90.00
#
_symmetry.space_group_name_H-M   'P 1'
#
loop_
_entity.id
_entity.type
_entity.pdbx_description
1 polymer ?
#
loop_
_entity_poly.entity_id
_entity_poly.type
_entity_poly.pdbx_seq_one_letter_code
_entity_poly.pdbx_strand_id
1 'polypeptide(L)'
;MESMQILGNSSTDASGQRKIVVGPSTISLAVMVTVFLIAVIFAANQNDVIGWLVVIISLGWLLLSLFLVLGLRRGAKKVNETIQRTTADMAPRAQTAPSQTTIYSEADRTRDLKLDHSFKIVQVQSGVIKQYLDGGTPEAREMVDRAIETIEITASNARDMMKGSTSSKNSQGGSEPLSGDIIS
;
A
#
# COMPACT_ATOMS: atom_id res chain seq x y z
N MET A 1 19.23 -57.95 -22.88
CA MET A 1 18.84 -58.35 -21.51
C MET A 1 18.96 -57.09 -20.65
N GLU A 2 18.05 -56.14 -20.85
CA GLU A 2 16.74 -56.10 -20.18
C GLU A 2 16.88 -56.03 -18.66
N SER A 3 16.74 -54.81 -18.14
CA SER A 3 15.98 -54.52 -16.93
C SER A 3 16.15 -53.04 -16.58
N MET A 4 15.11 -52.25 -16.83
CA MET A 4 14.60 -51.27 -15.86
C MET A 4 13.27 -50.76 -16.40
N GLN A 5 12.28 -51.62 -16.13
CA GLN A 5 10.86 -51.35 -16.20
C GLN A 5 10.56 -50.24 -15.17
N ILE A 6 10.51 -48.98 -15.63
CA ILE A 6 9.98 -47.89 -14.81
C ILE A 6 8.47 -48.09 -14.71
N LEU A 7 8.08 -48.39 -13.48
CA LEU A 7 6.75 -48.52 -12.95
C LEU A 7 6.11 -47.12 -12.87
N GLY A 8 4.86 -46.97 -13.29
CA GLY A 8 4.03 -45.84 -12.83
C GLY A 8 3.28 -45.07 -13.90
N ASN A 9 2.36 -45.75 -14.60
CA ASN A 9 0.97 -45.33 -14.71
C ASN A 9 0.67 -43.83 -14.98
N SER A 10 0.65 -43.44 -16.25
CA SER A 10 0.00 -42.21 -16.72
C SER A 10 -1.52 -42.43 -16.83
N SER A 11 -2.18 -42.52 -15.68
CA SER A 11 -3.64 -42.32 -15.62
C SER A 11 -3.91 -40.84 -15.37
N THR A 12 -4.50 -40.22 -16.39
CA THR A 12 -5.51 -39.16 -16.30
C THR A 12 -5.99 -38.84 -14.88
N ASP A 13 -5.74 -37.61 -14.43
CA ASP A 13 -6.76 -36.93 -13.64
C ASP A 13 -6.86 -35.45 -14.04
N ALA A 14 -7.94 -35.18 -14.76
CA ALA A 14 -8.39 -33.86 -15.11
C ALA A 14 -9.14 -33.30 -13.89
N SER A 15 -8.46 -32.52 -13.06
CA SER A 15 -9.15 -31.50 -12.27
C SER A 15 -8.17 -30.38 -11.92
N GLY A 16 -8.28 -29.29 -12.67
CA GLY A 16 -7.62 -28.04 -12.35
C GLY A 16 -8.15 -27.51 -11.02
N GLN A 17 -7.54 -27.93 -9.91
CA GLN A 17 -7.66 -27.23 -8.64
C GLN A 17 -6.82 -25.96 -8.74
N ARG A 18 -7.44 -24.93 -9.33
CA ARG A 18 -7.02 -23.55 -9.13
C ARG A 18 -7.18 -23.26 -7.64
N LYS A 19 -6.08 -23.41 -6.89
CA LYS A 19 -5.95 -22.92 -5.51
C LYS A 19 -6.26 -21.42 -5.56
N ILE A 20 -7.50 -21.06 -5.23
CA ILE A 20 -7.92 -19.68 -5.10
C ILE A 20 -7.13 -19.16 -3.90
N VAL A 21 -6.10 -18.36 -4.17
CA VAL A 21 -5.39 -17.63 -3.14
C VAL A 21 -6.33 -16.52 -2.71
N VAL A 22 -7.11 -16.83 -1.69
CA VAL A 22 -8.06 -15.96 -1.00
C VAL A 22 -7.22 -14.90 -0.27
N GLY A 23 -6.83 -13.86 -1.00
CA GLY A 23 -6.28 -12.64 -0.42
C GLY A 23 -7.35 -11.92 0.42
N PRO A 24 -6.97 -10.99 1.31
CA PRO A 24 -7.89 -10.27 2.20
C PRO A 24 -9.08 -9.58 1.49
N SER A 25 -9.01 -9.40 0.16
CA SER A 25 -10.09 -8.91 -0.71
C SER A 25 -11.30 -9.85 -0.86
N THR A 26 -11.18 -11.11 -0.47
CA THR A 26 -12.27 -12.12 -0.62
C THR A 26 -13.17 -12.21 0.61
N ILE A 27 -12.66 -11.85 1.78
CA ILE A 27 -13.43 -11.82 3.02
C ILE A 27 -14.47 -10.68 2.95
N SER A 28 -14.07 -9.50 2.46
CA SER A 28 -15.00 -8.39 2.22
C SER A 28 -16.04 -8.74 1.14
N LEU A 29 -15.64 -9.46 0.10
CA LEU A 29 -16.55 -9.95 -0.94
C LEU A 29 -17.58 -10.95 -0.37
N ALA A 30 -17.13 -11.91 0.46
CA ALA A 30 -18.01 -12.90 1.08
C ALA A 30 -19.01 -12.25 2.05
N VAL A 31 -18.57 -11.23 2.81
CA VAL A 31 -19.45 -10.46 3.71
C VAL A 31 -20.48 -9.67 2.90
N MET A 32 -20.07 -9.01 1.82
CA MET A 32 -20.99 -8.26 0.94
C MET A 32 -22.02 -9.17 0.29
N VAL A 33 -21.62 -10.36 -0.18
CA VAL A 33 -22.54 -11.35 -0.76
C VAL A 33 -23.53 -11.87 0.28
N THR A 34 -23.08 -12.09 1.53
CA THR A 34 -23.94 -12.54 2.63
C THR A 34 -25.00 -11.50 2.98
N VAL A 35 -24.61 -10.21 3.09
CA VAL A 35 -25.56 -9.11 3.33
C VAL A 35 -26.54 -8.96 2.16
N PHE A 36 -26.06 -9.13 0.93
CA PHE A 36 -26.89 -9.10 -0.27
C PHE A 36 -27.94 -10.22 -0.30
N LEU A 37 -27.57 -11.46 0.05
CA LEU A 37 -28.50 -12.58 0.15
C LEU A 37 -29.57 -12.36 1.24
N ILE A 38 -29.18 -11.82 2.39
CA ILE A 38 -30.12 -11.47 3.48
C ILE A 38 -31.13 -10.42 2.99
N ALA A 39 -30.69 -9.40 2.24
CA ALA A 39 -31.57 -8.39 1.67
C ALA A 39 -32.55 -8.97 0.63
N VAL A 40 -32.11 -9.91 -0.20
CA VAL A 40 -32.96 -10.59 -1.20
C VAL A 40 -34.03 -11.46 -0.53
N ILE A 41 -33.67 -12.20 0.53
CA ILE A 41 -34.60 -13.03 1.31
C ILE A 41 -35.66 -12.16 2.03
N PHE A 42 -35.27 -10.97 2.48
CA PHE A 42 -36.20 -10.00 3.10
C PHE A 42 -37.10 -9.30 2.06
N ALA A 43 -36.57 -9.00 0.87
CA ALA A 43 -37.31 -8.37 -0.22
C ALA A 43 -38.36 -9.30 -0.85
N ALA A 44 -38.09 -10.60 -0.93
CA ALA A 44 -38.97 -11.58 -1.54
C ALA A 44 -40.26 -11.85 -0.75
N ASN A 45 -40.34 -11.42 0.53
CA ASN A 45 -41.43 -11.86 1.40
C ASN A 45 -42.62 -10.89 1.46
N GLN A 46 -42.48 -9.55 1.58
CA GLN A 46 -43.67 -8.66 1.72
C GLN A 46 -43.60 -7.17 1.27
N ASN A 47 -42.55 -6.64 0.60
CA ASN A 47 -42.55 -5.21 0.25
C ASN A 47 -41.88 -4.89 -1.09
N ASP A 48 -42.70 -4.67 -2.12
CA ASP A 48 -42.32 -4.32 -3.49
C ASP A 48 -41.29 -3.16 -3.54
N VAL A 49 -41.45 -2.17 -2.64
CA VAL A 49 -40.57 -0.99 -2.54
C VAL A 49 -39.12 -1.36 -2.21
N ILE A 50 -38.88 -2.39 -1.40
CA ILE A 50 -37.52 -2.80 -0.99
C ILE A 50 -36.84 -3.56 -2.13
N GLY A 51 -37.59 -4.36 -2.90
CA GLY A 51 -37.07 -5.06 -4.08
C GLY A 51 -36.58 -4.09 -5.16
N TRP A 52 -37.38 -3.07 -5.47
CA TRP A 52 -36.99 -2.03 -6.44
C TRP A 52 -35.77 -1.22 -6.01
N LEU A 53 -35.63 -0.95 -4.71
CA LEU A 53 -34.46 -0.23 -4.17
C LEU A 53 -33.17 -1.04 -4.35
N VAL A 54 -33.20 -2.35 -4.10
CA VAL A 54 -32.06 -3.24 -4.35
C VAL A 54 -31.73 -3.29 -5.85
N VAL A 55 -32.74 -3.40 -6.72
CA VAL A 55 -32.55 -3.40 -8.17
C VAL A 55 -31.86 -2.12 -8.67
N ILE A 56 -32.30 -0.94 -8.23
CA ILE A 56 -31.70 0.35 -8.63
C ILE A 56 -30.26 0.45 -8.14
N ILE A 57 -29.98 0.06 -6.89
CA ILE A 57 -28.63 0.11 -6.31
C ILE A 57 -27.71 -0.85 -7.05
N SER A 58 -28.14 -2.09 -7.28
CA SER A 58 -27.36 -3.09 -8.04
C SER A 58 -27.09 -2.66 -9.47
N LEU A 59 -28.09 -2.05 -10.15
CA LEU A 59 -27.93 -1.50 -11.50
C LEU A 59 -26.91 -0.34 -11.52
N GLY A 60 -26.98 0.56 -10.54
CA GLY A 60 -26.02 1.66 -10.37
C GLY A 60 -24.59 1.17 -10.20
N TRP A 61 -24.37 0.16 -9.35
CA TRP A 61 -23.05 -0.46 -9.16
C TRP A 61 -22.53 -1.15 -10.42
N LEU A 62 -23.42 -1.80 -11.18
CA LEU A 62 -23.05 -2.48 -12.42
C LEU A 62 -22.64 -1.48 -13.51
N LEU A 63 -23.37 -0.37 -13.66
CA LEU A 63 -23.02 0.71 -14.58
C LEU A 63 -21.72 1.41 -14.18
N LEU A 64 -21.52 1.66 -12.88
CA LEU A 64 -20.28 2.24 -12.37
C LEU A 64 -19.08 1.33 -12.65
N SER A 65 -19.21 0.03 -12.37
CA SER A 65 -18.18 -0.97 -12.67
C SER A 65 -17.86 -1.02 -14.17
N LEU A 66 -18.90 -1.04 -15.01
CA LEU A 66 -18.74 -1.03 -16.45
C LEU A 66 -18.03 0.24 -16.94
N PHE A 67 -18.39 1.40 -16.41
CA PHE A 67 -17.74 2.67 -16.72
C PHE A 67 -16.26 2.68 -16.32
N LEU A 68 -15.91 2.18 -15.13
CA LEU A 68 -14.52 2.05 -14.70
C LEU A 68 -13.73 1.12 -15.62
N VAL A 69 -14.26 -0.07 -15.94
CA VAL A 69 -13.58 -1.04 -16.81
C VAL A 69 -13.40 -0.50 -18.22
N LEU A 70 -14.40 0.17 -18.78
CA LEU A 70 -14.31 0.79 -20.11
C LEU A 70 -13.40 2.02 -20.10
N GLY A 71 -13.43 2.83 -19.05
CA GLY A 71 -12.56 3.99 -18.85
C GLY A 71 -11.09 3.58 -18.74
N LEU A 72 -10.79 2.57 -17.92
CA LEU A 72 -9.45 1.99 -17.77
C LEU A 72 -8.98 1.34 -19.07
N ARG A 73 -9.84 0.58 -19.77
CA ARG A 73 -9.50 -0.01 -21.08
C ARG A 73 -9.22 1.03 -22.15
N ARG A 74 -9.89 2.20 -22.12
CA ARG A 74 -9.64 3.31 -23.05
C ARG A 74 -8.40 4.12 -22.68
N GLY A 75 -8.13 4.30 -21.39
CA GLY A 75 -6.94 4.99 -20.89
C GLY A 75 -5.65 4.20 -21.10
N ALA A 76 -5.67 2.89 -20.85
CA ALA A 76 -4.50 2.02 -20.98
C ALA A 76 -3.93 2.00 -22.41
N LYS A 77 -4.79 2.07 -23.43
CA LYS A 77 -4.35 2.11 -24.84
C LYS A 77 -3.52 3.37 -25.14
N LYS A 78 -3.95 4.54 -24.64
CA LYS A 78 -3.23 5.80 -24.83
C LYS A 78 -1.94 5.89 -24.01
N VAL A 79 -1.91 5.29 -22.83
CA VAL A 79 -0.72 5.25 -21.98
C VAL A 79 0.36 4.35 -22.58
N ASN A 80 -0.01 3.22 -23.17
CA ASN A 80 0.95 2.31 -23.80
C ASN A 80 1.66 2.96 -25.02
N GLU A 81 0.94 3.75 -25.82
CA GLU A 81 1.53 4.53 -26.91
C GLU A 81 2.50 5.61 -26.42
N THR A 82 2.18 6.29 -25.32
CA THR A 82 3.06 7.31 -24.71
C THR A 82 4.30 6.68 -24.08
N ILE A 83 4.17 5.56 -23.36
CA ILE A 83 5.30 4.86 -22.74
C ILE A 83 6.24 4.31 -23.81
N GLN A 84 5.72 3.73 -24.91
CA GLN A 84 6.58 3.22 -25.98
C GLN A 84 7.39 4.32 -26.67
N ARG A 85 6.81 5.51 -26.85
CA ARG A 85 7.54 6.67 -27.42
C ARG A 85 8.60 7.20 -26.47
N THR A 86 8.28 7.37 -25.18
CA THR A 86 9.25 7.84 -24.18
C THR A 86 10.37 6.82 -23.93
N THR A 87 10.07 5.52 -23.94
CA THR A 87 11.10 4.47 -23.80
C THR A 87 12.01 4.40 -25.04
N ALA A 88 11.48 4.59 -26.25
CA ALA A 88 12.28 4.65 -27.46
C ALA A 88 13.21 5.89 -27.49
N ASP A 89 12.73 7.04 -27.00
CA ASP A 89 13.53 8.27 -26.90
C ASP A 89 14.59 8.21 -25.77
N MET A 90 14.36 7.40 -24.73
CA MET A 90 15.32 7.18 -23.63
C MET A 90 16.35 6.08 -23.91
N ALA A 91 16.07 5.15 -24.83
CA ALA A 91 16.98 4.06 -25.20
C ALA A 91 18.37 4.53 -25.70
N PRO A 92 18.50 5.59 -26.53
CA PRO A 92 19.82 6.11 -26.91
C PRO A 92 20.49 6.93 -25.79
N ARG A 93 19.73 7.49 -24.84
CA ARG A 93 20.24 8.26 -23.68
C ARG A 93 20.77 7.35 -22.56
N ALA A 94 20.22 6.14 -22.43
CA ALA A 94 20.64 5.15 -21.44
C ALA A 94 22.03 4.54 -21.72
N GLN A 95 22.55 4.67 -22.94
CA GLN A 95 23.87 4.16 -23.32
C GLN A 95 25.01 5.18 -23.14
N THR A 96 24.70 6.47 -22.91
CA THR A 96 25.70 7.56 -22.84
C THR A 96 25.59 8.48 -21.63
N ALA A 97 24.57 8.35 -20.78
CA ALA A 97 24.54 9.07 -19.51
C ALA A 97 25.10 8.16 -18.40
N PRO A 98 26.08 8.61 -17.57
CA PRO A 98 26.35 7.93 -16.32
C PRO A 98 25.04 7.96 -15.54
N SER A 99 24.41 6.81 -15.43
CA SER A 99 23.26 6.59 -14.59
C SER A 99 23.62 7.07 -13.20
N GLN A 100 23.07 8.21 -12.76
CA GLN A 100 22.88 8.49 -11.35
C GLN A 100 21.87 7.46 -10.84
N THR A 101 22.31 6.20 -10.77
CA THR A 101 21.73 5.21 -9.89
C THR A 101 22.00 5.76 -8.51
N THR A 102 21.07 6.54 -7.97
CA THR A 102 21.11 6.89 -6.56
C THR A 102 21.03 5.56 -5.83
N ILE A 103 22.18 5.05 -5.37
CA ILE A 103 22.24 3.89 -4.50
C ILE A 103 21.50 4.32 -3.25
N TYR A 104 20.20 4.00 -3.18
CA TYR A 104 19.41 4.21 -1.98
C TYR A 104 20.01 3.29 -0.93
N SER A 105 20.75 3.87 0.02
CA SER A 105 21.43 3.06 1.02
C SER A 105 20.39 2.40 1.92
N GLU A 106 20.70 1.24 2.48
CA GLU A 106 19.83 0.57 3.45
C GLU A 106 19.56 1.45 4.68
N ALA A 107 20.49 2.36 5.00
CA ALA A 107 20.34 3.40 6.01
C ALA A 107 19.25 4.43 5.64
N ASP A 108 19.12 4.79 4.36
CA ASP A 108 18.07 5.69 3.89
C ASP A 108 16.70 5.02 3.98
N ARG A 109 16.60 3.73 3.61
CA ARG A 109 15.35 2.96 3.71
C ARG A 109 14.89 2.80 5.16
N THR A 110 15.83 2.48 6.06
CA THR A 110 15.53 2.33 7.50
C THR A 110 15.11 3.65 8.13
N ARG A 111 15.72 4.77 7.69
CA ARG A 111 15.33 6.11 8.11
C ARG A 111 13.92 6.46 7.63
N ASP A 112 13.61 6.20 6.36
CA ASP A 112 12.29 6.50 5.78
C ASP A 112 11.17 5.72 6.50
N LEU A 113 11.41 4.47 6.88
CA LEU A 113 10.47 3.68 7.71
C LEU A 113 10.25 4.29 9.11
N LYS A 114 11.30 4.81 9.76
CA LYS A 114 11.20 5.49 11.05
C LYS A 114 10.50 6.85 10.95
N LEU A 115 10.71 7.57 9.84
CA LEU A 115 10.01 8.82 9.55
C LEU A 115 8.52 8.59 9.32
N ASP A 116 8.16 7.56 8.55
CA ASP A 116 6.76 7.14 8.36
C ASP A 116 6.06 6.87 9.70
N HIS A 117 6.71 6.11 10.58
CA HIS A 117 6.21 5.85 11.92
C HIS A 117 6.04 7.14 12.75
N SER A 118 7.01 8.05 12.67
CA SER A 118 6.96 9.34 13.38
C SER A 118 5.79 10.19 12.89
N PHE A 119 5.52 10.23 11.58
CA PHE A 119 4.37 10.94 11.04
C PHE A 119 3.03 10.32 11.43
N LYS A 120 2.97 8.98 11.52
CA LYS A 120 1.77 8.27 12.00
C LYS A 120 1.45 8.63 13.45
N ILE A 121 2.44 8.76 14.33
CA ILE A 121 2.24 9.22 15.72
C ILE A 121 1.66 10.64 15.73
N VAL A 122 2.23 11.57 14.95
CA VAL A 122 1.71 12.94 14.85
C VAL A 122 0.26 12.96 14.37
N GLN A 123 -0.08 12.11 13.41
CA GLN A 123 -1.45 11.98 12.91
C GLN A 123 -2.42 11.51 14.01
N VAL A 124 -2.06 10.47 14.77
CA VAL A 124 -2.88 9.97 15.88
C VAL A 124 -3.10 11.06 16.93
N GLN A 125 -2.04 11.74 17.34
CA GLN A 125 -2.14 12.80 18.35
C GLN A 125 -2.90 14.04 17.84
N SER A 126 -2.81 14.36 16.56
CA SER A 126 -3.66 15.40 15.95
C SER A 126 -5.15 15.03 16.00
N GLY A 127 -5.48 13.74 15.94
CA GLY A 127 -6.83 13.22 16.12
C GLY A 127 -7.32 13.38 17.56
N VAL A 128 -6.45 13.09 18.54
CA VAL A 128 -6.74 13.32 19.97
C VAL A 128 -6.99 14.79 20.24
N ILE A 129 -6.15 15.69 19.72
CA ILE A 129 -6.37 17.14 19.86
C ILE A 129 -7.75 17.51 19.32
N LYS A 130 -8.08 17.14 18.08
CA LYS A 130 -9.39 17.44 17.48
C LYS A 130 -10.57 16.87 18.28
N GLN A 131 -10.39 15.72 18.93
CA GLN A 131 -11.44 15.07 19.72
C GLN A 131 -11.71 15.80 21.04
N TYR A 132 -10.66 16.33 21.69
CA TYR A 132 -10.76 16.90 23.04
C TYR A 132 -10.68 18.43 23.08
N LEU A 133 -10.37 19.10 21.95
CA LEU A 133 -10.24 20.57 21.88
C LEU A 133 -11.50 21.31 22.32
N ASP A 134 -12.67 20.82 21.91
CA ASP A 134 -13.98 21.43 22.23
C ASP A 134 -14.60 20.88 23.52
N GLY A 135 -13.92 19.93 24.20
CA GLY A 135 -14.46 19.23 25.36
C GLY A 135 -14.72 20.11 26.57
N GLY A 136 -14.07 21.28 26.67
CA GLY A 136 -14.34 22.31 27.68
C GLY A 136 -14.01 21.93 29.13
N THR A 137 -13.73 20.65 29.41
CA THR A 137 -13.39 20.16 30.76
C THR A 137 -11.89 20.24 31.04
N PRO A 138 -11.46 20.29 32.31
CA PRO A 138 -10.05 20.26 32.70
C PRO A 138 -9.32 19.01 32.19
N GLU A 139 -9.99 17.85 32.20
CA GLU A 139 -9.45 16.58 31.73
C GLU A 139 -9.24 16.59 30.21
N ALA A 140 -10.16 17.20 29.46
CA ALA A 140 -10.02 17.35 28.01
C ALA A 140 -8.84 18.25 27.65
N ARG A 141 -8.60 19.33 28.41
CA ARG A 141 -7.41 20.19 28.24
C ARG A 141 -6.12 19.44 28.54
N GLU A 142 -6.08 18.65 29.61
CA GLU A 142 -4.91 17.84 29.94
C GLU A 142 -4.58 16.79 28.85
N MET A 143 -5.61 16.21 28.23
CA MET A 143 -5.45 15.30 27.08
C MET A 143 -4.89 16.01 25.84
N VAL A 144 -5.31 17.25 25.59
CA VAL A 144 -4.76 18.08 24.50
C VAL A 144 -3.30 18.42 24.78
N ASP A 145 -2.96 18.83 26.01
CA ASP A 145 -1.60 19.22 26.37
C ASP A 145 -0.61 18.05 26.22
N ARG A 146 -0.98 16.84 26.70
CA ARG A 146 -0.15 15.63 26.52
C ARG A 146 0.00 15.23 25.04
N ALA A 147 -1.05 15.42 24.24
CA ALA A 147 -0.99 15.12 22.81
C ALA A 147 -0.05 16.10 22.09
N ILE A 148 -0.10 17.39 22.44
CA ILE A 148 0.80 18.42 21.91
C ILE A 148 2.26 18.11 22.28
N GLU A 149 2.54 17.77 23.54
CA GLU A 149 3.88 17.40 24.00
C GLU A 149 4.44 16.21 23.21
N THR A 150 3.61 15.18 22.98
CA THR A 150 4.02 14.02 22.18
C THR A 150 4.35 14.40 20.73
N ILE A 151 3.55 15.30 20.13
CA ILE A 151 3.81 15.80 18.77
C ILE A 151 5.13 16.56 18.72
N GLU A 152 5.43 17.40 19.72
CA GLU A 152 6.65 18.18 19.77
C GLU A 152 7.90 17.29 19.88
N ILE A 153 7.90 16.32 20.80
CA ILE A 153 8.98 15.35 20.96
C ILE A 153 9.19 14.55 19.67
N THR A 154 8.10 14.06 19.07
CA THR A 154 8.15 13.27 17.84
C THR A 154 8.65 14.09 16.66
N ALA A 155 8.21 15.34 16.53
CA ALA A 155 8.64 16.24 15.48
C ALA A 155 10.12 16.61 15.62
N SER A 156 10.62 16.84 16.83
CA SER A 156 12.04 17.09 17.06
C SER A 156 12.89 15.89 16.63
N ASN A 157 12.52 14.69 17.06
CA ASN A 157 13.23 13.46 16.69
C ASN A 157 13.21 13.21 15.17
N ALA A 158 12.07 13.40 14.52
CA ALA A 158 11.95 13.26 13.07
C ALA A 158 12.81 14.29 12.31
N ARG A 159 12.87 15.54 12.81
CA ARG A 159 13.71 16.60 12.22
C ARG A 159 15.20 16.28 12.31
N ASP A 160 15.66 15.76 13.44
CA ASP A 160 17.06 15.35 13.61
C ASP A 160 17.44 14.22 12.64
N MET A 161 16.54 13.26 12.44
CA MET A 161 16.70 12.19 11.46
C MET A 161 16.79 12.71 10.02
N MET A 162 16.03 13.75 9.66
CA MET A 162 16.11 14.37 8.33
C MET A 162 17.43 15.12 8.11
N LYS A 163 17.95 15.84 9.12
CA LYS A 163 19.18 16.64 9.02
C LYS A 163 20.44 15.78 8.82
N GLY A 164 20.46 14.55 9.36
CA GLY A 164 21.56 13.60 9.15
C GLY A 164 21.85 13.29 7.68
N SER A 165 20.85 13.37 6.80
CA SER A 165 21.02 13.17 5.35
C SER A 165 21.67 14.38 4.64
N THR A 166 21.44 15.59 5.15
CA THR A 166 21.96 16.83 4.55
C THR A 166 23.40 17.07 4.96
N SER A 167 23.76 16.74 6.21
CA SER A 167 25.15 16.83 6.69
C SER A 167 26.06 15.76 6.08
N SER A 168 25.56 14.56 5.81
CA SER A 168 26.36 13.50 5.17
C SER A 168 26.67 13.80 3.70
N LYS A 169 25.81 14.57 3.01
CA LYS A 169 26.03 14.99 1.62
C LYS A 169 27.07 16.10 1.45
N ASN A 170 27.43 16.80 2.55
CA ASN A 170 28.42 17.89 2.54
C ASN A 170 29.80 17.46 3.09
N SER A 171 29.96 16.19 3.49
CA SER A 171 31.21 15.62 3.98
C SER A 171 31.78 14.59 2.99
N GLN A 172 31.95 15.00 1.73
CA GLN A 172 32.88 14.31 0.83
C GLN A 172 34.20 15.09 0.85
N GLY A 173 35.03 14.81 1.85
CA GLY A 173 36.34 15.44 2.02
C GLY A 173 36.90 15.21 3.42
N GLY A 174 37.38 14.00 3.70
CA GLY A 174 38.01 13.68 4.97
C GLY A 174 38.12 12.17 5.19
N SER A 175 39.21 11.59 4.71
CA SER A 175 39.63 10.21 4.90
C SER A 175 39.91 9.88 6.37
N GLU A 176 39.33 8.81 6.90
CA GLU A 176 39.97 7.97 7.93
C GLU A 176 39.24 6.62 8.04
N PRO A 177 39.82 5.51 7.53
CA PRO A 177 39.35 4.17 7.90
C PRO A 177 39.83 3.87 9.33
N LEU A 178 38.88 3.57 10.23
CA LEU A 178 39.16 3.07 11.57
C LEU A 178 39.92 1.73 11.46
N SER A 179 41.23 1.81 11.62
CA SER A 179 42.11 0.67 11.84
C SER A 179 41.80 0.11 13.22
N GLY A 180 40.86 -0.82 13.30
CA GLY A 180 40.63 -1.64 14.48
C GLY A 180 41.76 -2.64 14.62
N ASP A 181 42.66 -2.37 15.56
CA ASP A 181 43.70 -3.30 15.99
C ASP A 181 43.03 -4.51 16.66
N ILE A 182 43.15 -5.69 16.05
CA ILE A 182 42.68 -6.95 16.63
C ILE A 182 43.83 -7.46 17.50
N ILE A 183 43.77 -7.13 18.78
CA ILE A 183 44.70 -7.65 19.79
C ILE A 183 44.50 -9.17 19.83
N SER A 184 45.53 -9.91 19.40
CA SER A 184 45.63 -11.37 19.54
C SER A 184 46.17 -11.77 20.90
#